data_AF-A0A9W8Q5F7-F1
#
_entry.id   AF-A0A9W8Q5F7-F1
#
_cell.length_a   1.000
_cell.length_b   1.000
_cell.length_c   1.000
_cell.angle_alpha   90.00
_cell.angle_beta   90.00
_cell.angle_gamma   90.00
#
_symmetry.space_group_name_H-M   'P 1'
#
loop_
_entity.id
_entity.type
_entity.pdbx_description
1 polymer ?
#
loop_
_entity_poly.entity_id
_entity_poly.type
_entity_poly.pdbx_seq_one_letter_code
_entity_poly.pdbx_strand_id
1 'polypeptide(L)'
;MPILNDPVTDILATIPTRVECDALVDIYLSTHERMYRVLHTPTFHQQYEAFWQDQAASSMSFCMKLVLILALGSTLSQEAGECALADRQTRTWTYAAQWWLTGPTEKSTFNLDGVQVACLLQLARQMTAVGRAWISSGSLLQMAFSVGLHRDPSHFPSMTPLQAQMQRRLWATVLELHLLSAMDSPMQAYADLESCDTRPPDNIDDEQLTADADDIPASQGRKKLAYRQ
;
A
#
# COMPACT_ATOMS: atom_id res chain seq x y z
N MET A 1 -21.04 -10.90 -24.76
CA MET A 1 -20.65 -10.67 -23.35
C MET A 1 -20.92 -9.20 -23.05
N PRO A 2 -21.63 -8.85 -21.96
CA PRO A 2 -21.78 -7.44 -21.60
C PRO A 2 -20.39 -6.87 -21.31
N ILE A 3 -20.07 -5.75 -21.95
CA ILE A 3 -18.84 -5.00 -21.66
C ILE A 3 -19.07 -4.39 -20.29
N LEU A 4 -18.29 -4.86 -19.33
CA LEU A 4 -18.34 -4.38 -17.97
C LEU A 4 -17.74 -2.95 -17.97
N ASN A 5 -18.59 -1.92 -17.91
CA ASN A 5 -18.16 -0.52 -17.99
C ASN A 5 -17.31 -0.13 -16.78
N ASP A 6 -16.18 0.54 -17.04
CA ASP A 6 -15.33 1.14 -16.01
C ASP A 6 -16.15 2.16 -15.19
N PRO A 7 -16.25 1.99 -13.85
CA PRO A 7 -16.99 2.90 -12.98
C PRO A 7 -16.36 4.30 -12.91
N VAL A 8 -15.08 4.48 -13.27
CA VAL A 8 -14.39 5.77 -13.31
C VAL A 8 -13.63 5.90 -14.62
N THR A 9 -14.27 6.50 -15.61
CA THR A 9 -13.78 6.54 -17.00
C THR A 9 -12.50 7.35 -17.19
N ASP A 10 -12.22 8.31 -16.32
CA ASP A 10 -10.97 9.07 -16.30
C ASP A 10 -10.57 9.39 -14.86
N ILE A 11 -9.62 8.61 -14.31
CA ILE A 11 -9.13 8.82 -12.94
C ILE A 11 -8.30 10.10 -12.84
N LEU A 12 -7.57 10.48 -13.89
CA LEU A 12 -6.65 11.62 -13.88
C LEU A 12 -7.42 12.93 -13.72
N ALA A 13 -8.58 13.05 -14.38
CA ALA A 13 -9.48 14.19 -14.24
C ALA A 13 -10.04 14.38 -12.81
N THR A 14 -9.89 13.38 -11.94
CA THR A 14 -10.36 13.44 -10.55
C THR A 14 -9.28 13.82 -9.54
N ILE A 15 -8.01 13.88 -9.97
CA ILE A 15 -6.88 14.23 -9.11
C ILE A 15 -6.89 15.75 -8.88
N PRO A 16 -6.80 16.23 -7.62
CA PRO A 16 -6.86 17.65 -7.29
C PRO A 16 -5.57 18.38 -7.70
N THR A 17 -5.44 19.65 -7.32
CA THR A 17 -4.24 20.42 -7.65
C THR A 17 -2.99 19.81 -7.02
N ARG A 18 -1.81 20.09 -7.60
CA ARG A 18 -0.52 19.64 -7.03
C ARG A 18 -0.35 20.06 -5.58
N VAL A 19 -0.73 21.30 -5.25
CA VAL A 19 -0.62 21.84 -3.87
C VAL A 19 -1.45 21.02 -2.89
N GLU A 20 -2.67 20.65 -3.27
CA GLU A 20 -3.53 19.78 -2.44
C GLU A 20 -2.97 18.35 -2.35
N CYS A 21 -2.44 17.82 -3.45
CA CYS A 21 -1.81 16.51 -3.47
C CYS A 21 -0.58 16.46 -2.56
N ASP A 22 0.29 17.47 -2.62
CA ASP A 22 1.52 17.56 -1.81
C ASP A 22 1.16 17.49 -0.32
N ALA A 23 0.19 18.30 0.13
CA ALA A 23 -0.26 18.31 1.52
C ALA A 23 -0.82 16.94 1.97
N LEU A 24 -1.66 16.30 1.16
CA LEU A 24 -2.26 15.01 1.51
C LEU A 24 -1.25 13.86 1.47
N VAL A 25 -0.30 13.89 0.53
CA VAL A 25 0.82 12.95 0.46
C VAL A 25 1.69 13.07 1.71
N ASP A 26 2.03 14.29 2.12
CA ASP A 26 2.82 14.54 3.33
C ASP A 26 2.12 14.01 4.59
N ILE A 27 0.80 14.21 4.69
CA ILE A 27 -0.01 13.65 5.79
C ILE A 27 0.07 12.11 5.77
N TYR A 28 -0.12 11.46 4.62
CA TYR A 28 -0.02 10.00 4.53
C TYR A 28 1.36 9.47 4.91
N LEU A 29 2.44 10.06 4.36
CA LEU A 29 3.81 9.62 4.59
C LEU A 29 4.24 9.80 6.06
N SER A 30 3.75 10.85 6.71
CA SER A 30 4.03 11.12 8.13
C SER A 30 3.17 10.30 9.11
N THR A 31 2.16 9.57 8.62
CA THR A 31 1.21 8.82 9.47
C THR A 31 1.14 7.35 9.10
N HIS A 32 0.34 6.99 8.09
CA HIS A 32 0.05 5.62 7.69
C HIS A 32 1.30 4.89 7.20
N GLU A 33 2.17 5.55 6.42
CA GLU A 33 3.37 4.91 5.89
C GLU A 33 4.34 4.50 7.00
N ARG A 34 4.42 5.28 8.10
CA ARG A 34 5.24 4.93 9.27
C ARG A 34 4.78 3.64 9.95
N MET A 35 3.48 3.34 9.87
CA MET A 35 2.86 2.18 10.49
C MET A 35 2.91 0.95 9.57
N TYR A 36 2.44 1.11 8.33
CA TYR A 36 2.17 -0.01 7.44
C TYR A 36 3.25 -0.24 6.36
N ARG A 37 4.25 0.64 6.23
CA ARG A 37 5.44 0.47 5.35
C ARG A 37 5.13 -0.12 3.96
N VAL A 38 4.06 0.36 3.33
CA VAL A 38 3.53 -0.18 2.06
C VAL A 38 4.42 0.24 0.89
N LEU A 39 5.04 1.42 0.99
CA LEU A 39 5.79 2.04 -0.08
C LEU A 39 7.28 2.04 0.22
N HIS A 40 8.06 2.16 -0.85
CA HIS A 40 9.41 2.67 -0.74
C HIS A 40 9.36 4.17 -0.99
N THR A 41 9.54 4.98 0.06
CA THR A 41 9.30 6.43 0.03
C THR A 41 10.09 7.15 -1.09
N PRO A 42 11.40 6.91 -1.28
CA PRO A 42 12.17 7.53 -2.36
C PRO A 42 11.65 7.17 -3.76
N THR A 43 11.30 5.91 -3.99
CA THR A 43 10.76 5.47 -5.28
C THR A 43 9.39 6.10 -5.54
N PHE A 44 8.54 6.20 -4.52
CA PHE A 44 7.26 6.87 -4.64
C PHE A 44 7.43 8.36 -5.01
N HIS A 45 8.33 9.08 -4.34
CA HIS A 45 8.61 10.49 -4.67
C HIS A 45 9.10 10.67 -6.11
N GLN A 46 9.99 9.78 -6.59
CA GLN A 46 10.44 9.82 -7.98
C GLN A 46 9.29 9.64 -8.97
N GLN A 47 8.39 8.69 -8.70
CA GLN A 47 7.20 8.46 -9.52
C GLN A 47 6.22 9.64 -9.44
N TYR A 48 6.08 10.25 -8.27
CA TYR A 48 5.22 11.41 -8.04
C TYR A 48 5.71 12.67 -8.78
N GLU A 49 7.02 12.94 -8.78
CA GLU A 49 7.58 14.02 -9.59
C GLU A 49 7.43 13.76 -11.09
N ALA A 50 7.66 12.52 -11.55
CA ALA A 50 7.46 12.13 -12.93
C ALA A 50 5.99 12.27 -13.38
N PHE A 51 5.04 11.95 -12.50
CA PHE A 51 3.61 12.12 -12.74
C PHE A 51 3.25 13.59 -13.02
N TRP A 52 3.84 14.54 -12.29
CA TRP A 52 3.61 15.96 -12.54
C TRP A 52 4.31 16.51 -13.77
N GLN A 53 5.28 15.78 -14.33
CA GLN A 53 5.90 16.11 -15.62
C GLN A 53 5.05 15.59 -16.79
N ASP A 54 4.54 14.36 -16.69
CA ASP A 54 3.66 13.73 -17.69
C ASP A 54 2.67 12.77 -17.03
N GLN A 55 1.44 13.25 -16.83
CA GLN A 55 0.37 12.47 -16.21
C GLN A 55 -0.08 11.30 -17.10
N ALA A 56 -0.03 11.45 -18.43
CA ALA A 56 -0.52 10.44 -19.37
C ALA A 56 0.46 9.25 -19.49
N ALA A 57 1.74 9.47 -19.23
CA ALA A 57 2.77 8.43 -19.22
C ALA A 57 2.77 7.58 -17.93
N SER A 58 2.04 7.99 -16.90
CA SER A 58 2.05 7.33 -15.60
C SER A 58 1.33 5.98 -15.62
N SER A 59 1.87 4.99 -14.90
CA SER A 59 1.26 3.67 -14.83
C SER A 59 -0.07 3.73 -14.07
N MET A 60 -1.03 2.90 -14.47
CA MET A 60 -2.31 2.81 -13.75
C MET A 60 -2.11 2.35 -12.30
N SER A 61 -1.12 1.48 -12.03
CA SER A 61 -0.77 1.09 -10.66
C SER A 61 -0.33 2.27 -9.81
N PHE A 62 0.49 3.17 -10.36
CA PHE A 62 0.88 4.40 -9.66
C PHE A 62 -0.33 5.31 -9.42
N CYS A 63 -1.17 5.52 -10.43
CA CYS A 63 -2.39 6.33 -10.28
C CYS A 63 -3.30 5.79 -9.17
N MET A 64 -3.50 4.46 -9.09
CA MET A 64 -4.27 3.83 -8.01
C MET A 64 -3.63 4.04 -6.63
N LYS A 65 -2.31 3.89 -6.52
CA LYS A 65 -1.58 4.17 -5.27
C LYS A 65 -1.78 5.63 -4.86
N LEU A 66 -1.60 6.57 -5.78
CA LEU A 66 -1.72 8.00 -5.53
C LEU A 66 -3.12 8.35 -5.03
N VAL A 67 -4.19 7.98 -5.73
CA VAL A 67 -5.56 8.35 -5.31
C VAL A 67 -5.97 7.75 -3.96
N LEU A 68 -5.46 6.56 -3.62
CA LEU A 68 -5.69 5.95 -2.29
C LEU A 68 -4.89 6.67 -1.20
N ILE A 69 -3.66 7.08 -1.48
CA ILE A 69 -2.84 7.92 -0.59
C ILE A 69 -3.56 9.24 -0.31
N LEU A 70 -4.10 9.90 -1.35
CA LEU A 70 -4.88 11.12 -1.20
C LEU A 70 -6.15 10.89 -0.36
N ALA A 71 -6.83 9.76 -0.56
CA ALA A 71 -7.99 9.38 0.26
C ALA A 71 -7.61 9.26 1.74
N LEU A 72 -6.52 8.56 2.05
CA LEU A 72 -6.02 8.36 3.42
C LEU A 72 -5.49 9.65 4.07
N GLY A 73 -4.83 10.51 3.30
CA GLY A 73 -4.44 11.84 3.77
C GLY A 73 -5.66 12.67 4.14
N SER A 74 -6.73 12.57 3.36
CA SER A 74 -7.93 13.40 3.56
C SER A 74 -8.74 13.00 4.79
N THR A 75 -8.74 11.73 5.20
CA THR A 75 -9.47 11.30 6.42
C THR A 75 -8.87 11.93 7.66
N LEU A 76 -7.55 12.02 7.75
CA LEU A 76 -6.86 12.65 8.88
C LEU A 76 -6.93 14.18 8.84
N SER A 77 -6.90 14.76 7.64
CA SER A 77 -7.09 16.20 7.45
C SER A 77 -8.48 16.65 7.93
N GLN A 78 -9.53 15.88 7.61
CA GLN A 78 -10.89 16.12 8.09
C GLN A 78 -10.99 16.09 9.63
N GLU A 79 -10.32 15.14 10.29
CA GLU A 79 -10.28 15.08 11.76
C GLU A 79 -9.61 16.31 12.38
N ALA A 80 -8.61 16.89 11.69
CA ALA A 80 -7.94 18.12 12.08
C ALA A 80 -8.73 19.39 11.72
N GLY A 81 -9.86 19.27 11.00
CA GLY A 81 -10.68 20.41 10.55
C GLY A 81 -10.10 21.19 9.37
N GLU A 82 -9.02 20.70 8.76
CA GLU A 82 -8.33 21.32 7.63
C GLU A 82 -8.58 20.47 6.39
N CYS A 83 -9.11 21.04 5.30
CA CYS A 83 -9.34 20.37 4.01
C CYS A 83 -10.10 19.01 4.03
N ALA A 84 -11.40 19.06 3.78
CA ALA A 84 -12.19 17.89 3.44
C ALA A 84 -12.28 17.74 1.92
N LEU A 85 -11.48 16.86 1.32
CA LEU A 85 -11.92 16.28 0.05
C LEU A 85 -13.31 15.69 0.30
N ALA A 86 -14.27 16.01 -0.57
CA ALA A 86 -15.64 15.58 -0.38
C ALA A 86 -15.69 14.04 -0.26
N ASP A 87 -16.43 13.50 0.70
CA ASP A 87 -16.60 12.04 0.90
C ASP A 87 -16.95 11.28 -0.39
N ARG A 88 -17.54 11.99 -1.37
CA ARG A 88 -17.81 11.47 -2.70
C ARG A 88 -16.53 11.11 -3.46
N GLN A 89 -15.49 11.93 -3.39
CA GLN A 89 -14.23 11.76 -4.12
C GLN A 89 -13.44 10.57 -3.59
N THR A 90 -13.32 10.45 -2.27
CA THR A 90 -12.66 9.31 -1.61
C THR A 90 -13.38 7.99 -1.91
N ARG A 91 -14.72 8.01 -1.95
CA ARG A 91 -15.54 6.88 -2.44
C ARG A 91 -15.23 6.53 -3.89
N THR A 92 -15.20 7.51 -4.80
CA THR A 92 -14.85 7.31 -6.21
C THR A 92 -13.50 6.62 -6.36
N TRP A 93 -12.47 7.10 -5.67
CA TRP A 93 -11.13 6.51 -5.70
C TRP A 93 -11.08 5.08 -5.14
N THR A 94 -11.79 4.85 -4.03
CA THR A 94 -11.91 3.51 -3.44
C THR A 94 -12.57 2.52 -4.40
N TYR A 95 -13.63 2.94 -5.10
CA TYR A 95 -14.29 2.10 -6.10
C TYR A 95 -13.43 1.88 -7.36
N ALA A 96 -12.72 2.91 -7.83
CA ALA A 96 -11.80 2.79 -8.97
C ALA A 96 -10.69 1.76 -8.68
N ALA A 97 -10.05 1.85 -7.51
CA ALA A 97 -9.02 0.91 -7.11
C ALA A 97 -9.56 -0.51 -6.92
N GLN A 98 -10.76 -0.66 -6.32
CA GLN A 98 -11.42 -1.96 -6.21
C GLN A 98 -11.66 -2.57 -7.59
N TRP A 99 -12.19 -1.77 -8.52
CA TRP A 99 -12.41 -2.19 -9.90
C TRP A 99 -11.14 -2.60 -10.61
N TRP A 100 -10.08 -1.82 -10.46
CA TRP A 100 -8.79 -2.12 -11.07
C TRP A 100 -8.19 -3.44 -10.56
N LEU A 101 -8.40 -3.77 -9.29
CA LEU A 101 -7.95 -5.04 -8.69
C LEU A 101 -8.78 -6.25 -9.14
N THR A 102 -10.11 -6.13 -9.18
CA THR A 102 -11.02 -7.28 -9.40
C THR A 102 -11.65 -7.34 -10.79
N GLY A 103 -11.42 -6.33 -11.61
CA GLY A 103 -12.00 -6.19 -12.95
C GLY A 103 -11.23 -6.99 -14.01
N PRO A 104 -11.39 -6.64 -15.30
CA PRO A 104 -10.72 -7.34 -16.41
C PRO A 104 -9.18 -7.38 -16.31
N THR A 105 -8.59 -6.49 -15.51
CA THR A 105 -7.16 -6.36 -15.23
C THR A 105 -6.65 -7.25 -14.10
N GLU A 106 -7.50 -8.05 -13.44
CA GLU A 106 -7.18 -8.86 -12.25
C GLU A 106 -5.90 -9.69 -12.43
N LYS A 107 -5.71 -10.36 -13.58
CA LYS A 107 -4.51 -11.17 -13.81
C LYS A 107 -3.21 -10.35 -13.82
N SER A 108 -3.28 -9.10 -14.28
CA SER A 108 -2.12 -8.19 -14.30
C SER A 108 -1.84 -7.52 -12.96
N THR A 109 -2.71 -7.68 -11.96
CA THR A 109 -2.51 -7.13 -10.61
C THR A 109 -1.91 -8.14 -9.63
N PHE A 110 -1.67 -9.40 -10.03
CA PHE A 110 -0.90 -10.38 -9.23
C PHE A 110 0.61 -10.10 -9.29
N ASN A 111 1.01 -8.94 -8.78
CA ASN A 111 2.39 -8.50 -8.63
C ASN A 111 2.51 -7.60 -7.39
N LEU A 112 3.73 -7.13 -7.10
CA LEU A 112 4.00 -6.32 -5.92
C LEU A 112 3.17 -5.03 -5.89
N ASP A 113 3.03 -4.35 -7.04
CA ASP A 113 2.22 -3.12 -7.15
C ASP A 113 0.74 -3.37 -6.83
N GLY A 114 0.18 -4.50 -7.29
CA GLY A 114 -1.21 -4.85 -6.98
C GLY A 114 -1.40 -5.15 -5.49
N VAL A 115 -0.44 -5.81 -4.84
CA VAL A 115 -0.48 -5.99 -3.37
C VAL A 115 -0.39 -4.63 -2.64
N GLN A 116 0.45 -3.71 -3.11
CA GLN A 116 0.51 -2.35 -2.54
C GLN A 116 -0.84 -1.63 -2.65
N VAL A 117 -1.45 -1.63 -3.84
CA VAL A 117 -2.78 -1.03 -4.06
C VAL A 117 -3.83 -1.71 -3.19
N ALA A 118 -3.79 -3.04 -3.05
CA ALA A 118 -4.73 -3.79 -2.21
C ALA A 118 -4.58 -3.46 -0.72
N CYS A 119 -3.35 -3.27 -0.21
CA CYS A 119 -3.09 -2.80 1.16
C CYS A 119 -3.64 -1.39 1.39
N LEU A 120 -3.33 -0.45 0.49
CA LEU A 120 -3.83 0.94 0.56
C LEU A 120 -5.36 0.99 0.48
N LEU A 121 -5.96 0.14 -0.36
CA LEU A 121 -7.41 0.05 -0.48
C LEU A 121 -8.03 -0.48 0.80
N GLN A 122 -7.44 -1.50 1.43
CA GLN A 122 -7.91 -2.03 2.71
C GLN A 122 -7.90 -0.95 3.79
N LEU A 123 -6.81 -0.20 3.89
CA LEU A 123 -6.69 0.94 4.81
C LEU A 123 -7.75 2.01 4.51
N ALA A 124 -7.91 2.41 3.25
CA ALA A 124 -8.86 3.44 2.86
C ALA A 124 -10.30 3.04 3.20
N ARG A 125 -10.67 1.76 3.04
CA ARG A 125 -12.00 1.25 3.41
C ARG A 125 -12.24 1.23 4.92
N GLN A 126 -11.20 1.01 5.72
CA GLN A 126 -11.31 1.02 7.18
C GLN A 126 -11.50 2.44 7.71
N MET A 127 -10.84 3.43 7.09
CA MET A 127 -10.81 4.82 7.56
C MET A 127 -11.88 5.72 6.90
N THR A 128 -12.42 5.35 5.74
CA THR A 128 -13.45 6.16 5.05
C THR A 128 -14.86 5.65 5.31
N ALA A 129 -15.85 6.55 5.10
CA ALA A 129 -17.27 6.24 5.22
C ALA A 129 -17.83 5.30 4.13
N VAL A 130 -16.98 4.57 3.39
CA VAL A 130 -17.37 3.55 2.40
C VAL A 130 -17.85 2.26 3.09
N GLY A 131 -17.56 2.12 4.38
CA GLY A 131 -18.02 1.01 5.22
C GLY A 131 -17.02 -0.14 5.27
N ARG A 132 -16.95 -0.75 6.47
CA ARG A 132 -16.14 -1.94 6.76
C ARG A 132 -16.74 -3.17 6.08
N ALA A 133 -16.57 -3.31 4.77
CA ALA A 133 -17.01 -4.52 4.10
C ALA A 133 -16.13 -5.70 4.51
N TRP A 134 -16.77 -6.74 5.03
CA TRP A 134 -16.20 -7.94 5.61
C TRP A 134 -15.31 -8.78 4.65
N ILE A 135 -15.39 -8.57 3.33
CA ILE A 135 -14.93 -9.54 2.32
C ILE A 135 -13.51 -9.25 1.75
N SER A 136 -12.78 -8.23 2.19
CA SER A 136 -11.50 -7.85 1.55
C SER A 136 -10.21 -8.41 2.17
N SER A 137 -10.15 -8.70 3.47
CA SER A 137 -8.89 -9.09 4.13
C SER A 137 -8.40 -10.50 3.76
N GLY A 138 -9.32 -11.45 3.54
CA GLY A 138 -8.98 -12.80 3.07
C GLY A 138 -8.46 -12.80 1.63
N SER A 139 -9.06 -11.99 0.75
CA SER A 139 -8.60 -11.82 -0.63
C SER A 139 -7.22 -11.18 -0.71
N LEU A 140 -6.92 -10.20 0.15
CA LEU A 140 -5.58 -9.61 0.26
C LEU A 140 -4.53 -10.67 0.66
N LEU A 141 -4.84 -11.48 1.66
CA LEU A 141 -3.96 -12.57 2.09
C LEU A 141 -3.72 -13.59 0.96
N GLN A 142 -4.78 -14.01 0.27
CA GLN A 142 -4.68 -14.93 -0.87
C GLN A 142 -3.86 -14.34 -2.01
N MET A 143 -4.00 -13.04 -2.30
CA MET A 143 -3.19 -12.35 -3.31
C MET A 143 -1.70 -12.37 -2.92
N ALA A 144 -1.37 -12.07 -1.66
CA ALA A 144 0.00 -12.11 -1.16
C ALA A 144 0.62 -13.52 -1.25
N PHE A 145 -0.17 -14.57 -0.92
CA PHE A 145 0.25 -15.96 -1.14
C PHE A 145 0.52 -16.25 -2.62
N SER A 146 -0.38 -15.80 -3.50
CA SER A 146 -0.30 -16.04 -4.95
C SER A 146 0.92 -15.36 -5.59
N VAL A 147 1.33 -14.19 -5.08
CA VAL A 147 2.55 -13.47 -5.50
C VAL A 147 3.81 -14.06 -4.85
N GLY A 148 3.68 -14.90 -3.82
CA GLY A 148 4.80 -15.57 -3.17
C GLY A 148 5.42 -14.81 -1.98
N LEU A 149 4.73 -13.81 -1.42
CA LEU A 149 5.28 -12.97 -0.33
C LEU A 149 5.52 -13.74 0.98
N HIS A 150 4.92 -14.91 1.12
CA HIS A 150 5.09 -15.84 2.24
C HIS A 150 6.42 -16.63 2.21
N ARG A 151 7.21 -16.47 1.12
CA ARG A 151 8.54 -17.05 0.95
C ARG A 151 9.63 -16.01 1.14
N ASP A 152 10.66 -16.31 1.93
CA ASP A 152 11.75 -15.37 2.17
C ASP A 152 12.51 -15.09 0.86
N PRO A 153 12.76 -13.81 0.55
CA PRO A 153 13.54 -13.42 -0.61
C PRO A 153 14.94 -14.06 -0.72
N SER A 154 15.52 -14.54 0.39
CA SER A 154 16.83 -15.23 0.38
C SER A 154 16.85 -16.52 -0.44
N HIS A 155 15.69 -17.10 -0.76
CA HIS A 155 15.59 -18.23 -1.69
C HIS A 155 15.79 -17.82 -3.16
N PHE A 156 15.80 -16.51 -3.46
CA PHE A 156 15.85 -15.96 -4.82
C PHE A 156 17.10 -15.08 -5.01
N PRO A 157 18.25 -15.67 -5.41
CA PRO A 157 19.52 -14.95 -5.48
C PRO A 157 19.57 -13.83 -6.52
N SER A 158 18.63 -13.78 -7.47
CA SER A 158 18.52 -12.73 -8.48
C SER A 158 17.77 -11.48 -8.02
N MET A 159 17.22 -11.49 -6.79
CA MET A 159 16.39 -10.40 -6.28
C MET A 159 17.26 -9.30 -5.67
N THR A 160 16.97 -8.04 -6.00
CA THR A 160 17.72 -6.92 -5.43
C THR A 160 17.41 -6.73 -3.95
N PRO A 161 18.33 -6.14 -3.16
CA PRO A 161 18.08 -5.79 -1.75
C PRO A 161 16.77 -5.01 -1.54
N LEU A 162 16.49 -4.03 -2.39
CA LEU A 162 15.27 -3.24 -2.33
C LEU A 162 14.02 -4.11 -2.55
N GLN A 163 14.02 -4.95 -3.59
CA GLN A 163 12.89 -5.85 -3.86
C GLN A 163 12.66 -6.83 -2.71
N ALA A 164 13.72 -7.39 -2.15
CA ALA A 164 13.66 -8.28 -1.01
C ALA A 164 13.05 -7.60 0.22
N GLN A 165 13.50 -6.38 0.55
CA GLN A 165 12.93 -5.62 1.66
C GLN A 165 11.47 -5.28 1.43
N MET A 166 11.10 -4.86 0.22
CA MET A 166 9.71 -4.53 -0.09
C MET A 166 8.79 -5.74 0.02
N GLN A 167 9.24 -6.94 -0.38
CA GLN A 167 8.47 -8.17 -0.18
C GLN A 167 8.28 -8.50 1.30
N ARG A 168 9.33 -8.43 2.13
CA ARG A 168 9.22 -8.66 3.58
C ARG A 168 8.29 -7.66 4.25
N ARG A 169 8.42 -6.37 3.91
CA ARG A 169 7.56 -5.30 4.43
C ARG A 169 6.10 -5.56 4.09
N LEU A 170 5.80 -5.77 2.81
CA LEU A 170 4.43 -6.02 2.38
C LEU A 170 3.84 -7.30 2.97
N TRP A 171 4.63 -8.35 3.12
CA TRP A 171 4.18 -9.56 3.82
C TRP A 171 3.76 -9.27 5.26
N ALA A 172 4.60 -8.55 6.01
CA ALA A 172 4.30 -8.16 7.38
C ALA A 172 3.03 -7.29 7.45
N THR A 173 2.90 -6.31 6.55
CA THR A 173 1.72 -5.45 6.46
C THR A 173 0.45 -6.21 6.15
N VAL A 174 0.49 -7.17 5.21
CA VAL A 174 -0.67 -8.00 4.88
C VAL A 174 -1.11 -8.82 6.09
N LEU A 175 -0.17 -9.42 6.81
CA LEU A 175 -0.47 -10.16 8.04
C LEU A 175 -1.09 -9.25 9.11
N GLU A 176 -0.53 -8.05 9.31
CA GLU A 176 -1.05 -7.07 10.27
C GLU A 176 -2.48 -6.64 9.92
N LEU A 177 -2.74 -6.23 8.67
CA LEU A 177 -4.06 -5.84 8.20
C LEU A 177 -5.08 -6.98 8.31
N HIS A 178 -4.64 -8.21 8.03
CA HIS A 178 -5.49 -9.40 8.16
C HIS A 178 -5.87 -9.67 9.62
N LEU A 179 -4.90 -9.59 10.54
CA LEU A 179 -5.11 -9.78 11.98
C LEU A 179 -6.03 -8.70 12.56
N LEU A 180 -5.80 -7.42 12.24
CA LEU A 180 -6.66 -6.31 12.67
C LEU A 180 -8.10 -6.50 12.19
N SER A 181 -8.28 -6.91 10.94
CA SER A 181 -9.61 -7.18 10.38
C SER A 181 -10.33 -8.35 11.08
N ALA A 182 -9.58 -9.33 11.58
CA ALA A 182 -10.16 -10.46 12.31
C ALA A 182 -10.54 -10.10 13.75
N MET A 183 -9.84 -9.16 14.40
CA MET A 183 -10.19 -8.69 15.75
C MET A 183 -11.56 -8.00 15.79
N ASP A 184 -11.93 -7.32 14.71
CA ASP A 184 -13.21 -6.60 14.59
C ASP A 184 -14.40 -7.52 14.27
N SER A 185 -14.21 -8.85 14.30
CA SER A 185 -15.23 -9.81 13.88
C SER A 185 -15.21 -11.13 14.65
N PRO A 186 -16.36 -11.84 14.71
CA PRO A 186 -16.40 -13.18 15.28
C PRO A 186 -15.61 -14.25 14.49
N MET A 187 -15.04 -13.94 13.32
CA MET A 187 -14.28 -14.91 12.52
C MET A 187 -12.83 -15.02 13.02
N GLN A 188 -12.35 -16.25 13.20
CA GLN A 188 -10.93 -16.49 13.45
C GLN A 188 -10.08 -16.11 12.22
N ALA A 189 -9.00 -15.34 12.46
CA ALA A 189 -7.91 -15.26 11.51
C ALA A 189 -7.33 -16.66 11.31
N TYR A 190 -7.41 -17.20 10.10
CA TYR A 190 -6.74 -18.44 9.74
C TYR A 190 -5.67 -18.14 8.71
N ALA A 191 -4.42 -18.15 9.15
CA ALA A 191 -3.25 -18.23 8.32
C ALA A 191 -2.39 -19.37 8.86
N ASP A 192 -2.07 -20.36 8.02
CA ASP A 192 -1.11 -21.40 8.38
C ASP A 192 0.31 -20.81 8.37
N LEU A 193 0.66 -20.11 9.44
CA LEU A 193 1.94 -19.43 9.59
C LEU A 193 3.12 -20.41 9.63
N GLU A 194 2.89 -21.69 9.92
CA GLU A 194 3.95 -22.72 9.91
C GLU A 194 4.46 -23.00 8.49
N SER A 195 3.64 -22.73 7.47
CA SER A 195 4.02 -22.86 6.06
C SER A 195 4.79 -21.65 5.50
N CYS A 196 4.93 -20.58 6.29
CA CYS A 196 5.55 -19.31 5.89
C CYS A 196 6.98 -19.19 6.46
N ASP A 197 7.95 -18.80 5.62
CA ASP A 197 9.37 -18.71 6.01
C ASP A 197 9.95 -17.29 5.90
N THR A 198 9.16 -16.31 5.46
CA THR A 198 9.56 -14.90 5.36
C THR A 198 10.00 -14.33 6.70
N ARG A 199 11.23 -13.82 6.77
CA ARG A 199 11.76 -13.16 7.97
C ARG A 199 11.12 -11.77 8.17
N PRO A 200 11.12 -11.25 9.41
CA PRO A 200 10.71 -9.87 9.68
C PRO A 200 11.49 -8.87 8.81
N PRO A 201 10.88 -7.73 8.43
CA PRO A 201 11.57 -6.65 7.72
C PRO A 201 12.79 -6.16 8.51
N ASP A 202 13.86 -5.80 7.80
CA ASP A 202 15.04 -5.24 8.45
C ASP A 202 14.81 -3.76 8.80
N ASN A 203 15.43 -3.32 9.90
CA ASN A 203 15.38 -1.93 10.36
C ASN A 203 16.38 -1.08 9.57
N ILE A 204 16.08 -0.82 8.30
CA ILE A 204 16.90 -0.06 7.35
C ILE A 204 16.10 1.14 6.86
N ASP A 205 16.75 2.31 6.83
CA ASP A 205 16.17 3.55 6.31
C ASP A 205 15.98 3.46 4.79
N ASP A 206 14.90 4.05 4.26
CA ASP A 206 14.57 3.93 2.84
C ASP A 206 15.63 4.58 1.95
N GLU A 207 16.24 5.66 2.43
CA GLU A 207 17.30 6.39 1.74
C GLU A 207 18.55 5.52 1.50
N GLN A 208 18.71 4.43 2.26
CA GLN A 208 19.82 3.49 2.14
C GLN A 208 19.51 2.35 1.14
N LEU A 209 18.25 2.17 0.74
CA LEU A 209 17.82 1.12 -0.19
C LEU A 209 17.70 1.66 -1.61
N THR A 210 18.80 1.71 -2.34
CA THR A 210 18.81 2.13 -3.75
C THR A 210 18.58 0.95 -4.70
N ALA A 211 17.96 1.21 -5.86
CA ALA A 211 17.71 0.18 -6.87
C ALA A 211 19.00 -0.48 -7.40
N ASP A 212 20.11 0.26 -7.39
CA ASP A 212 21.42 -0.17 -7.88
C ASP A 212 22.35 -0.71 -6.77
N ALA A 213 21.86 -0.91 -5.54
CA ALA A 213 22.69 -1.45 -4.46
C ALA A 213 22.87 -2.97 -4.64
N ASP A 214 24.12 -3.42 -4.73
CA ASP A 214 24.47 -4.85 -4.77
C ASP A 214 24.41 -5.51 -3.38
N ASP A 215 24.61 -4.75 -2.31
CA ASP A 215 24.66 -5.25 -0.93
C ASP A 215 23.57 -4.63 -0.04
N ILE A 216 23.08 -5.42 0.92
CA ILE A 216 22.10 -4.97 1.93
C ILE A 216 22.81 -4.08 2.97
N PRO A 217 22.34 -2.85 3.22
CA PRO A 217 22.88 -1.99 4.28
C PRO A 217 22.76 -2.65 5.66
N ALA A 218 23.70 -2.33 6.56
CA ALA A 218 23.66 -2.86 7.92
C ALA A 218 22.38 -2.42 8.66
N SER A 219 21.60 -3.38 9.15
CA SER A 219 20.40 -3.14 9.95
C SER A 219 20.74 -2.30 11.19
N GLN A 220 19.99 -1.22 11.41
CA GLN A 220 20.20 -0.36 12.57
C GLN A 220 19.79 -1.12 13.83
N GLY A 221 20.77 -1.44 14.66
CA GLY A 221 20.55 -2.18 15.90
C GLY A 221 19.51 -1.50 16.80
N ARG A 222 18.66 -2.32 17.44
CA ARG A 222 17.68 -1.86 18.44
C ARG A 222 18.44 -1.06 19.52
N LYS A 223 18.27 0.26 19.59
CA LYS A 223 18.85 1.08 20.66
C LYS A 223 18.38 0.47 21.99
N LYS A 224 19.30 -0.13 22.75
CA LYS A 224 18.99 -0.62 24.11
C LYS A 224 18.56 0.59 24.92
N LEU A 225 17.27 0.69 25.22
CA LEU A 225 16.77 1.64 26.19
C LEU A 225 17.43 1.29 27.52
N ALA A 226 18.42 2.10 27.92
CA ALA A 226 18.99 2.01 29.24
C ALA A 226 17.90 2.41 30.23
N TYR A 227 17.27 1.41 30.85
CA TYR A 227 16.45 1.64 32.03
C TYR A 227 17.37 2.22 33.11
N ARG A 228 17.22 3.52 33.39
CA ARG A 228 17.78 4.12 34.61
C ARG A 228 16.98 3.55 35.78
N GLN A 229 17.68 2.77 36.62
CA GLN A 229 17.20 2.36 37.94
C GLN A 229 17.14 3.57 38.88
#